data_AF-A0A6S4TUX5-F1
#
_entry.id   AF-A0A6S4TUX5-F1
#
_cell.length_a   1.000
_cell.length_b   1.000
_cell.length_c   1.000
_cell.angle_alpha   90.00
_cell.angle_beta   90.00
_cell.angle_gamma   90.00
#
_symmetry.space_group_name_H-M   'P 1'
#
loop_
_entity.id
_entity.type
_entity.pdbx_description
1 polymer ?
#
loop_
_entity_poly.entity_id
_entity_poly.type
_entity_poly.pdbx_seq_one_letter_code
_entity_poly.pdbx_strand_id
1 'polypeptide(L)'
;MKKSSIGAVFLLSSSALANPYKSEFVEVAFQIQEGKNTFQLVCQPKLTMGELPKNWVDTCNQIGKKFLELAVESGMKVDPIDNAFGLAGELAQKMSSDLPENVVPTQIISREFGG
;
A
#
# COMPACT_ATOMS: atom_id res chain seq x y z
N MET A 1 28.27 0.70 46.20
CA MET A 1 28.33 0.25 44.79
C MET A 1 27.05 -0.49 44.45
N LYS A 2 26.13 0.11 43.67
CA LYS A 2 25.14 -0.59 42.85
C LYS A 2 24.88 0.26 41.62
N LYS A 3 25.59 -0.04 40.54
CA LYS A 3 25.30 0.48 39.19
C LYS A 3 24.32 -0.51 38.58
N SER A 4 23.11 -0.09 38.28
CA SER A 4 22.18 -0.89 37.47
C SER A 4 21.79 -0.06 36.26
N SER A 5 22.11 -0.62 35.10
CA SER A 5 22.11 0.00 33.79
C SER A 5 20.68 0.33 33.34
N ILE A 6 20.46 1.58 32.97
CA ILE A 6 19.25 2.01 32.26
C ILE A 6 19.39 1.50 30.83
N GLY A 7 18.66 0.43 30.51
CA GLY A 7 18.52 -0.07 29.15
C GLY A 7 17.74 0.94 28.32
N ALA A 8 18.41 1.58 27.36
CA ALA A 8 17.74 2.41 26.37
C ALA A 8 16.94 1.50 25.43
N VAL A 9 15.61 1.53 25.57
CA VAL A 9 14.70 0.97 24.58
C VAL A 9 14.75 1.90 23.36
N PHE A 10 15.48 1.48 22.32
CA PHE A 10 15.37 2.09 21.00
C PHE A 10 14.02 1.68 20.40
N LEU A 11 13.01 2.52 20.62
CA LEU A 11 11.79 2.50 19.83
C LEU A 11 12.19 2.95 18.42
N LEU A 12 12.38 2.00 17.51
CA LEU A 12 12.46 2.28 16.09
C LEU A 12 11.08 2.82 15.68
N SER A 13 10.94 4.13 15.67
CA SER A 13 9.80 4.81 15.07
C SER A 13 9.84 4.52 13.57
N SER A 14 9.13 3.47 13.16
CA SER A 14 8.78 3.25 11.76
C SER A 14 7.96 4.47 11.33
N SER A 15 8.62 5.40 10.66
CA SER A 15 8.00 6.51 9.97
C SER A 15 7.18 5.94 8.81
N ALA A 16 6.00 5.38 9.10
CA ALA A 16 4.98 5.26 8.08
C ALA A 16 4.71 6.70 7.63
N LEU A 17 5.18 7.05 6.43
CA LEU A 17 4.83 8.32 5.79
C LEU A 17 3.31 8.40 5.82
N ALA A 18 2.77 9.35 6.58
CA ALA A 18 1.34 9.50 6.76
C ALA A 18 0.70 9.68 5.36
N ASN A 19 -0.01 8.66 4.88
CA ASN A 19 -0.64 8.69 3.57
C ASN A 19 -1.71 9.81 3.57
N PRO A 20 -1.54 10.90 2.80
CA PRO A 20 -2.53 11.98 2.75
C PRO A 20 -3.81 11.55 2.02
N TYR A 21 -3.74 10.46 1.26
CA TYR A 21 -4.84 9.89 0.49
C TYR A 21 -5.55 8.83 1.33
N LYS A 22 -6.29 9.31 2.33
CA LYS A 22 -7.08 8.45 3.21
C LYS A 22 -8.25 7.82 2.47
N SER A 23 -8.45 6.53 2.71
CA SER A 23 -9.70 5.83 2.43
C SER A 23 -10.19 5.16 3.72
N GLU A 24 -11.51 5.15 3.90
CA GLU A 24 -12.17 4.49 5.03
C GLU A 24 -12.10 2.95 4.92
N PHE A 25 -11.90 2.42 3.70
CA PHE A 25 -12.05 1.00 3.40
C PHE A 25 -10.79 0.34 2.80
N VAL A 26 -9.80 1.12 2.36
CA VAL A 26 -8.48 0.60 1.94
C VAL A 26 -7.34 1.44 2.53
N GLU A 27 -6.18 0.81 2.66
CA GLU A 27 -4.90 1.47 2.90
C GLU A 27 -3.99 1.22 1.71
N VAL A 28 -3.29 2.24 1.24
CA VAL A 28 -2.21 2.06 0.27
C VAL A 28 -0.92 2.57 0.88
N ALA A 29 0.17 1.82 0.70
CA ALA A 29 1.48 2.18 1.21
C ALA A 29 2.60 1.82 0.22
N PHE A 30 3.76 2.46 0.39
CA PHE A 30 5.00 2.07 -0.26
C PHE A 30 5.68 0.93 0.48
N GLN A 31 6.20 -0.03 -0.27
CA GLN A 31 7.13 -1.03 0.20
C GLN A 31 8.45 -0.88 -0.57
N ILE A 32 9.45 -0.30 0.08
CA ILE A 32 10.79 -0.13 -0.48
C ILE A 32 11.48 -1.50 -0.51
N GLN A 33 12.11 -1.84 -1.63
CA GLN A 33 12.87 -3.07 -1.77
C GLN A 33 14.28 -2.87 -1.22
N GLU A 34 14.62 -3.61 -0.16
CA GLU A 34 15.93 -3.49 0.49
C GLU A 34 17.07 -3.76 -0.52
N GLY A 35 18.06 -2.86 -0.54
CA GLY A 35 19.19 -2.97 -1.47
C GLY A 35 18.88 -2.61 -2.93
N LYS A 36 17.65 -2.17 -3.26
CA LYS A 36 17.28 -1.69 -4.60
C LYS A 36 16.80 -0.24 -4.57
N ASN A 37 16.93 0.47 -5.69
CA ASN A 37 16.31 1.78 -5.88
C ASN A 37 14.89 1.67 -6.45
N THR A 38 14.15 0.67 -5.98
CA THR A 38 12.82 0.30 -6.48
C THR A 38 11.85 0.15 -5.32
N PHE A 39 10.56 0.30 -5.59
CA PHE A 39 9.49 0.10 -4.61
C PHE A 39 8.30 -0.63 -5.21
N GLN A 40 7.44 -1.18 -4.36
CA GLN A 40 6.11 -1.65 -4.73
C GLN A 40 5.06 -0.83 -3.98
N LEU A 41 3.85 -0.82 -4.50
CA LEU A 41 2.67 -0.34 -3.79
C LEU A 41 1.93 -1.56 -3.25
N VAL A 42 1.42 -1.42 -2.03
CA VAL A 42 0.57 -2.42 -1.38
C VAL A 42 -0.77 -1.78 -1.11
N CYS A 43 -1.86 -2.36 -1.61
CA CYS A 43 -3.23 -2.00 -1.22
C CYS A 43 -3.79 -3.05 -0.27
N GLN A 44 -4.17 -2.65 0.93
CA GLN A 44 -4.74 -3.51 1.96
C GLN A 44 -6.18 -3.07 2.28
N PRO A 45 -7.19 -3.90 1.95
CA PRO A 45 -8.55 -3.67 2.40
C PRO A 45 -8.69 -3.73 3.93
N LYS A 46 -9.58 -2.90 4.47
CA LYS A 46 -9.87 -2.79 5.92
C LYS A 46 -11.19 -3.42 6.32
N LEU A 47 -12.06 -3.66 5.33
CA LEU A 47 -13.41 -4.15 5.51
C LEU A 47 -13.58 -5.54 4.92
N THR A 48 -14.64 -6.22 5.34
CA THR A 48 -15.04 -7.51 4.77
C THR A 48 -15.60 -7.34 3.36
N MET A 49 -15.64 -8.41 2.56
CA MET A 49 -16.17 -8.35 1.19
C MET A 49 -17.62 -7.89 1.12
N GLY A 50 -18.44 -8.17 2.14
CA GLY A 50 -19.82 -7.69 2.24
C GLY A 50 -19.94 -6.17 2.47
N GLU A 51 -18.89 -5.55 3.01
CA GLU A 51 -18.86 -4.12 3.34
C GLU A 51 -17.99 -3.31 2.36
N LEU A 52 -17.08 -3.98 1.64
CA LEU A 52 -16.21 -3.35 0.65
C LEU A 52 -17.03 -2.79 -0.53
N PRO A 53 -16.85 -1.51 -0.89
CA PRO A 53 -17.47 -0.96 -2.09
C PRO A 53 -17.05 -1.75 -3.34
N LYS A 54 -17.96 -1.91 -4.30
CA LYS A 54 -17.67 -2.65 -5.53
C LYS A 54 -16.46 -2.13 -6.32
N ASN A 55 -16.12 -0.85 -6.15
CA ASN A 55 -15.01 -0.15 -6.80
C ASN A 55 -13.79 0.03 -5.87
N TRP A 56 -13.61 -0.83 -4.87
CA TRP A 56 -12.50 -0.70 -3.92
C TRP A 56 -11.12 -0.78 -4.60
N VAL A 57 -10.98 -1.58 -5.67
CA VAL A 57 -9.72 -1.65 -6.45
C VAL A 57 -9.48 -0.36 -7.22
N ASP A 58 -10.52 0.29 -7.75
CA ASP A 58 -10.38 1.59 -8.39
C ASP A 58 -9.86 2.63 -7.41
N THR A 59 -10.30 2.55 -6.14
CA THR A 59 -9.78 3.40 -5.07
C THR A 59 -8.30 3.11 -4.79
N CYS A 60 -7.89 1.83 -4.75
CA CYS A 60 -6.47 1.47 -4.67
C CYS A 60 -5.68 2.11 -5.81
N ASN A 61 -6.15 1.98 -7.06
CA ASN A 61 -5.50 2.51 -8.25
C ASN A 61 -5.39 4.04 -8.23
N GLN A 62 -6.45 4.75 -7.84
CA GLN A 62 -6.43 6.22 -7.70
C GLN A 62 -5.43 6.70 -6.66
N ILE A 63 -5.36 6.04 -5.50
CA ILE A 63 -4.38 6.38 -4.47
C ILE A 63 -2.97 6.02 -4.95
N GLY A 64 -2.81 4.86 -5.58
CA GLY A 64 -1.54 4.41 -6.14
C GLY A 64 -0.99 5.36 -7.20
N LYS A 65 -1.83 5.86 -8.11
CA LYS A 65 -1.45 6.89 -9.09
C LYS A 65 -0.88 8.12 -8.39
N LYS A 66 -1.56 8.64 -7.38
CA LYS A 66 -1.10 9.82 -6.63
C LYS A 66 0.25 9.57 -5.93
N PHE A 67 0.51 8.35 -5.48
CA PHE A 67 1.83 7.98 -4.98
C PHE A 67 2.90 7.97 -6.07
N LEU A 68 2.58 7.51 -7.28
CA LEU A 68 3.51 7.60 -8.41
C LEU A 68 3.76 9.06 -8.82
N GLU A 69 2.73 9.92 -8.79
CA GLU A 69 2.87 11.37 -9.02
C GLU A 69 3.81 12.01 -7.99
N LEU A 70 3.61 11.75 -6.70
CA LEU A 70 4.51 12.23 -5.63
C LEU A 70 5.94 11.71 -5.80
N ALA A 71 6.11 10.46 -6.27
CA ALA A 71 7.43 9.90 -6.54
C ALA A 71 8.15 10.68 -7.65
N VAL A 72 7.45 11.04 -8.73
CA VAL A 72 7.97 11.91 -9.80
C VAL A 72 8.34 13.29 -9.26
N GLU A 73 7.46 13.91 -8.48
CA GLU A 73 7.72 15.22 -7.85
C GLU A 73 8.96 15.19 -6.94
N SER A 74 9.23 14.04 -6.31
CA SER A 74 10.40 13.80 -5.46
C SER A 74 11.67 13.43 -6.27
N GLY A 75 11.61 13.41 -7.60
CA GLY A 75 12.74 13.17 -8.48
C GLY A 75 13.01 11.70 -8.84
N MET A 76 12.11 10.77 -8.49
CA MET A 76 12.21 9.39 -8.99
C MET A 76 11.78 9.30 -10.45
N LYS A 77 12.51 8.49 -11.23
CA LYS A 77 12.17 8.17 -12.62
C LYS A 77 11.12 7.05 -12.64
N VAL A 78 9.85 7.41 -12.55
CA VAL A 78 8.71 6.50 -12.66
C VAL A 78 7.62 7.13 -13.50
N ASP A 79 6.86 6.33 -14.23
CA ASP A 79 5.69 6.81 -14.95
C ASP A 79 4.44 6.72 -14.06
N PRO A 80 3.73 7.84 -13.80
CA PRO A 80 2.42 7.79 -13.17
C PRO A 80 1.43 7.10 -14.10
N ILE A 81 0.94 5.93 -13.68
CA ILE A 81 -0.04 5.15 -14.43
C ILE A 81 -1.36 5.08 -13.66
N ASP A 82 -2.47 5.07 -14.40
CA ASP A 82 -3.81 5.03 -13.82
C ASP A 82 -4.05 3.71 -13.07
N ASN A 83 -3.63 2.57 -13.66
CA ASN A 83 -3.77 1.25 -13.08
C ASN A 83 -2.49 0.83 -12.35
N ALA A 84 -2.18 1.50 -11.24
CA ALA A 84 -0.99 1.24 -10.45
C ALA A 84 -0.84 -0.24 -10.00
N PHE A 85 -1.95 -0.95 -9.80
CA PHE A 85 -1.95 -2.38 -9.43
C PHE A 85 -2.05 -3.34 -10.62
N GLY A 86 -2.24 -2.83 -11.84
CA GLY A 86 -2.25 -3.60 -13.10
C GLY A 86 -3.10 -4.88 -13.04
N LEU A 87 -2.57 -5.96 -13.62
CA LEU A 87 -3.25 -7.27 -13.70
C LEU A 87 -3.60 -7.85 -12.33
N ALA A 88 -2.81 -7.57 -11.29
CA ALA A 88 -3.11 -8.03 -9.93
C ALA A 88 -4.37 -7.34 -9.38
N GLY A 89 -4.51 -6.04 -9.65
CA GLY A 89 -5.72 -5.29 -9.33
C GLY A 89 -6.93 -5.78 -10.11
N GLU A 90 -6.79 -5.95 -11.43
CA GLU A 90 -7.88 -6.44 -12.29
C GLU A 90 -8.38 -7.82 -11.85
N LEU A 91 -7.46 -8.73 -11.52
CA LEU A 91 -7.81 -10.05 -11.00
C LEU A 91 -8.52 -9.95 -9.65
N ALA A 92 -8.00 -9.12 -8.73
CA ALA A 92 -8.64 -8.92 -7.43
C ALA A 92 -10.06 -8.36 -7.57
N GLN A 93 -10.26 -7.40 -8.47
CA GLN A 93 -11.58 -6.81 -8.74
C GLN A 93 -12.56 -7.84 -9.30
N LYS A 94 -12.08 -8.71 -10.19
CA LYS A 94 -12.89 -9.78 -10.78
C LYS A 94 -13.25 -10.86 -9.75
N MET A 95 -12.28 -11.30 -8.95
CA MET A 95 -12.48 -12.36 -7.97
C MET A 95 -13.26 -11.89 -6.74
N SER A 96 -13.33 -10.57 -6.51
CA SER A 96 -14.06 -9.98 -5.38
C SER A 96 -15.52 -10.44 -5.30
N SER A 97 -16.22 -10.59 -6.43
CA SER A 97 -17.62 -11.03 -6.44
C SER A 97 -17.82 -12.48 -5.98
N ASP A 98 -16.75 -13.28 -6.05
CA ASP A 98 -16.81 -14.73 -5.83
C ASP A 98 -16.37 -15.10 -4.40
N LEU A 99 -15.83 -14.13 -3.65
CA LEU A 99 -15.39 -14.30 -2.28
C LEU A 99 -16.58 -14.23 -1.31
N PRO A 100 -16.59 -15.06 -0.24
CA PRO A 100 -17.60 -14.97 0.80
C PRO A 100 -17.62 -13.59 1.46
N GLU A 101 -18.81 -13.09 1.80
CA GLU A 101 -19.00 -11.74 2.35
C GLU A 101 -18.20 -11.47 3.63
N ASN A 102 -17.95 -12.50 4.45
CA ASN A 102 -17.24 -12.38 5.72
C ASN A 102 -15.70 -12.43 5.59
N VAL A 103 -15.17 -12.58 4.38
CA VAL A 103 -13.71 -12.59 4.14
C VAL A 103 -13.19 -11.16 4.04
N VAL A 104 -12.05 -10.89 4.67
CA VAL A 104 -11.27 -9.67 4.43
C VAL A 104 -10.11 -10.03 3.50
N PRO A 105 -10.01 -9.48 2.28
CA PRO A 105 -8.85 -9.73 1.43
C PRO A 105 -7.57 -9.20 2.07
N THR A 106 -6.46 -9.93 1.92
CA THR A 106 -5.20 -9.56 2.57
C THR A 106 -4.58 -8.32 1.94
N GLN A 107 -4.12 -8.41 0.69
CA GLN A 107 -3.50 -7.29 0.00
C GLN A 107 -3.40 -7.53 -1.52
N ILE A 108 -3.32 -6.45 -2.28
CA ILE A 108 -2.83 -6.44 -3.66
C ILE A 108 -1.45 -5.81 -3.66
N ILE A 109 -0.49 -6.44 -4.33
CA ILE A 109 0.87 -5.90 -4.50
C ILE A 109 1.05 -5.53 -5.97
N SER A 110 1.53 -4.32 -6.23
CA SER A 110 1.84 -3.88 -7.59
C SER A 110 3.11 -4.54 -8.14
N ARG A 111 3.39 -4.29 -9.43
CA ARG A 111 4.74 -4.46 -9.97
C ARG A 111 5.75 -3.56 -9.24
N GLU A 112 7.03 -3.85 -9.40
CA GLU A 112 8.09 -2.94 -8.99
C GLU A 112 8.07 -1.66 -9.85
N PHE A 113 8.31 -0.52 -9.20
CA PHE A 113 8.47 0.81 -9.79
C PHE A 113 9.82 1.38 -9.40
N GLY A 114 10.35 2.27 -10.25
CA GLY A 114 11.69 2.81 -10.12
C GLY A 114 12.73 1.87 -10.72
N GLY A 115 13.93 2.39 -10.93
CA GLY A 115 15.00 1.72 -11.67
C GLY A 115 15.47 2.53 -12.87
#